data_AF-A0A938H5W5-F1
#
_entry.id   AF-A0A938H5W5-F1
#
_cell.length_a   1.000
_cell.length_b   1.000
_cell.length_c   1.000
_cell.angle_alpha   90.00
_cell.angle_beta   90.00
_cell.angle_gamma   90.00
#
_symmetry.space_group_name_H-M   'P 1'
#
loop_
_entity.id
_entity.type
_entity.pdbx_description
1 polymer ?
#
loop_
_entity_poly.entity_id
_entity_poly.type
_entity_poly.pdbx_seq_one_letter_code
_entity_poly.pdbx_strand_id
1 'polypeptide(L)'
;MSAPRWAAALQRLGRAASEDLFGGPRPWRFATVINLQKGATFLVLGCCLWYYGATGAPAWTYLALHGSYGLVWLLKDLAFPDPKWQVRVTIAGGLAAFSFVLGPYWVIGWLLLSGRVVPTYPVAEPIWLAGCVSLGVLGVALMIAADAQKYFTLRERRQLITDGVHRYIRHPNYLGEMMIYGSFALVVWHWIPA
;
A
#
# COMPACT_ATOMS: atom_id res chain seq x y z
N MET A 1 28.86 14.54 1.01
CA MET A 1 28.63 14.95 2.42
C MET A 1 28.12 13.72 3.17
N SER A 2 28.74 13.38 4.31
CA SER A 2 28.22 12.31 5.18
C SER A 2 26.91 12.76 5.82
N ALA A 3 25.99 11.81 6.02
CA ALA A 3 24.74 12.10 6.72
C ALA A 3 25.03 12.56 8.16
N PRO A 4 24.26 13.52 8.71
CA PRO A 4 24.38 13.91 10.10
C PRO A 4 24.26 12.71 11.04
N ARG A 5 25.01 12.71 12.16
CA ARG A 5 25.04 11.58 13.11
C ARG A 5 23.67 11.18 13.64
N TRP A 6 22.77 12.15 13.86
CA TRP A 6 21.40 11.90 14.31
C TRP A 6 20.57 11.15 13.25
N ALA A 7 20.76 11.46 11.96
CA ALA A 7 20.05 10.81 10.87
C ALA A 7 20.51 9.35 10.72
N ALA A 8 21.81 9.11 10.86
CA ALA A 8 22.37 7.76 10.88
C ALA A 8 21.87 6.94 12.08
N ALA A 9 21.71 7.56 13.27
CA ALA A 9 21.17 6.90 14.45
C ALA A 9 19.69 6.52 14.26
N LEU A 10 18.86 7.42 13.75
CA LEU A 10 17.45 7.13 13.44
C LEU A 10 17.33 6.01 12.40
N GLN A 11 18.17 6.03 11.36
CA GLN A 11 18.16 4.97 10.35
C GLN A 11 18.52 3.60 10.95
N ARG A 12 19.49 3.56 11.87
CA ARG A 12 19.85 2.33 12.60
C ARG A 12 18.72 1.83 13.48
N LEU A 13 18.08 2.73 14.24
CA LEU A 13 16.93 2.39 15.07
C LEU A 13 15.76 1.86 14.22
N GLY A 14 15.48 2.50 13.08
CA GLY A 14 14.47 2.06 12.14
C GLY A 14 14.73 0.64 11.64
N ARG A 15 15.96 0.36 11.17
CA ARG A 15 16.35 -0.99 10.74
C ARG A 15 16.28 -2.01 11.88
N ALA A 16 16.72 -1.63 13.08
CA ALA A 16 16.65 -2.50 14.24
C ALA A 16 15.20 -2.88 14.58
N ALA A 17 14.26 -1.93 14.45
CA ALA A 17 12.86 -2.16 14.72
C ALA A 17 12.12 -2.92 13.60
N SER A 18 12.49 -2.71 12.33
CA SER A 18 11.76 -3.28 11.18
C SER A 18 12.39 -4.55 10.60
N GLU A 19 13.72 -4.63 10.57
CA GLU A 19 14.46 -5.73 9.91
C GLU A 19 15.02 -6.72 10.94
N ASP A 20 15.51 -6.22 12.08
CA ASP A 20 16.32 -6.99 13.04
C ASP A 20 15.63 -7.21 14.41
N LEU A 21 14.31 -6.98 14.50
CA LEU A 21 13.57 -7.02 15.77
C LEU A 21 13.81 -8.36 16.50
N PHE A 22 14.26 -8.30 17.75
CA PHE A 22 14.63 -9.45 18.59
C PHE A 22 15.70 -10.41 18.02
N GLY A 23 16.32 -10.10 16.87
CA GLY A 23 17.32 -10.94 16.22
C GLY A 23 16.77 -12.27 15.69
N GLY A 24 17.64 -13.27 15.57
CA GLY A 24 17.27 -14.62 15.15
C GLY A 24 17.30 -14.88 13.63
N PRO A 25 16.72 -16.01 13.17
CA PRO A 25 16.80 -16.43 11.78
C PRO A 25 16.05 -15.46 10.86
N ARG A 26 16.55 -15.31 9.62
CA ARG A 26 15.99 -14.43 8.58
C ARG A 26 15.50 -15.22 7.37
N PRO A 27 14.44 -16.03 7.53
CA PRO A 27 13.98 -16.92 6.46
C PRO A 27 13.31 -16.16 5.32
N TRP A 28 12.78 -14.95 5.58
CA TRP A 28 11.92 -14.23 4.62
C TRP A 28 12.60 -13.00 4.06
N ARG A 29 12.30 -12.69 2.79
CA ARG A 29 12.50 -11.34 2.26
C ARG A 29 11.37 -10.45 2.75
N PHE A 30 11.65 -9.17 2.93
CA PHE A 30 10.59 -8.23 3.32
C PHE A 30 9.46 -8.18 2.27
N ALA A 31 9.82 -8.27 0.99
CA ALA A 31 8.88 -8.39 -0.13
C ALA A 31 7.92 -9.58 0.04
N THR A 32 8.37 -10.71 0.59
CA THR A 32 7.49 -11.87 0.83
C THR A 32 6.37 -11.53 1.82
N VAL A 33 6.69 -10.81 2.89
CA VAL A 33 5.70 -10.38 3.90
C VAL A 33 4.71 -9.38 3.30
N ILE A 34 5.22 -8.41 2.51
CA ILE A 34 4.38 -7.42 1.84
C ILE A 34 3.47 -8.08 0.80
N ASN A 35 4.03 -8.92 -0.07
CA ASN A 35 3.29 -9.61 -1.13
C ASN A 35 2.24 -10.58 -0.55
N LEU A 36 2.51 -11.20 0.60
CA LEU A 36 1.50 -12.02 1.28
C LEU A 36 0.27 -11.16 1.62
N GLN A 37 0.46 -10.00 2.26
CA GLN A 37 -0.67 -9.12 2.59
C GLN A 37 -1.35 -8.58 1.33
N LYS A 38 -0.58 -8.07 0.36
CA LYS A 38 -1.12 -7.47 -0.87
C LYS A 38 -1.86 -8.50 -1.72
N GLY A 39 -1.28 -9.67 -1.91
CA GLY A 39 -1.88 -10.77 -2.66
C GLY A 39 -3.11 -11.37 -1.98
N ALA A 40 -3.09 -11.50 -0.66
CA ALA A 40 -4.25 -11.99 0.09
C ALA A 40 -5.40 -10.98 0.15
N THR A 41 -5.15 -9.68 -0.07
CA THR A 41 -6.15 -8.61 0.12
C THR A 41 -7.45 -8.85 -0.67
N PHE A 42 -7.36 -9.22 -1.94
CA PHE A 42 -8.55 -9.47 -2.76
C PHE A 42 -9.39 -10.62 -2.16
N LEU A 43 -8.74 -11.72 -1.78
CA LEU A 43 -9.40 -12.89 -1.21
C LEU A 43 -9.98 -12.59 0.17
N VAL A 44 -9.20 -11.97 1.06
CA VAL A 44 -9.64 -11.63 2.42
C VAL A 44 -10.85 -10.71 2.40
N LEU A 45 -10.81 -9.64 1.61
CA LEU A 45 -11.94 -8.71 1.49
C LEU A 45 -13.13 -9.37 0.79
N GLY A 46 -12.90 -10.22 -0.22
CA GLY A 46 -13.97 -11.00 -0.86
C GLY A 46 -14.65 -11.97 0.10
N CYS A 47 -13.88 -12.66 0.95
CA CYS A 47 -14.39 -13.50 2.01
C CYS A 47 -15.15 -12.69 3.06
N CYS A 48 -14.68 -11.50 3.45
CA CYS A 48 -15.43 -10.60 4.33
C CYS A 48 -16.76 -10.16 3.70
N LEU A 49 -16.73 -9.75 2.43
CA LEU A 49 -17.91 -9.34 1.68
C LEU A 49 -18.96 -10.46 1.66
N TRP A 50 -18.52 -11.70 1.37
CA TRP A 50 -19.38 -12.88 1.41
C TRP A 50 -19.91 -13.19 2.80
N TYR A 51 -19.03 -13.24 3.81
CA TYR A 51 -19.38 -13.60 5.19
C TYR A 51 -20.39 -12.64 5.83
N TYR A 52 -20.26 -11.33 5.58
CA TYR A 52 -21.17 -10.32 6.11
C TYR A 52 -22.36 -10.03 5.17
N GLY A 53 -22.43 -10.67 4.00
CA GLY A 53 -23.52 -10.47 3.03
C GLY A 53 -23.56 -9.06 2.44
N ALA A 54 -22.42 -8.37 2.33
CA ALA A 54 -22.36 -6.99 1.85
C ALA A 54 -22.50 -6.95 0.32
N THR A 55 -23.63 -6.45 -0.18
CA THR A 55 -23.95 -6.46 -1.63
C THR A 55 -24.02 -5.07 -2.26
N GLY A 56 -23.90 -3.99 -1.46
CA GLY A 56 -24.00 -2.61 -1.94
C GLY A 56 -22.86 -2.18 -2.85
N ALA A 57 -23.10 -1.14 -3.66
CA ALA A 57 -22.09 -0.61 -4.57
C ALA A 57 -20.80 -0.14 -3.86
N PRO A 58 -20.83 0.47 -2.65
CA PRO A 58 -19.61 0.79 -1.91
C PRO A 58 -18.75 -0.43 -1.58
N ALA A 59 -19.36 -1.55 -1.19
CA ALA A 59 -18.65 -2.77 -0.83
C ALA A 59 -17.89 -3.36 -2.02
N TRP A 60 -18.56 -3.49 -3.18
CA TRP A 60 -17.94 -3.96 -4.41
C TRP A 60 -16.89 -2.97 -4.96
N THR A 61 -17.15 -1.67 -4.86
CA THR A 61 -16.17 -0.63 -5.24
C THR A 61 -14.91 -0.73 -4.39
N TYR A 62 -15.07 -0.93 -3.08
CA TYR A 62 -13.94 -1.09 -2.16
C TYR A 62 -13.12 -2.35 -2.48
N LEU A 63 -13.79 -3.50 -2.69
CA LEU A 63 -13.13 -4.74 -3.09
C LEU A 63 -12.36 -4.56 -4.41
N ALA A 64 -12.99 -3.94 -5.41
CA ALA A 64 -12.37 -3.69 -6.70
C ALA A 64 -11.12 -2.80 -6.55
N LEU A 65 -11.20 -1.72 -5.77
CA LEU A 65 -10.09 -0.79 -5.58
C LEU A 65 -8.94 -1.40 -4.77
N HIS A 66 -9.21 -1.86 -3.54
CA HIS A 66 -8.17 -2.35 -2.64
C HIS A 66 -7.65 -3.73 -3.07
N GLY A 67 -8.54 -4.64 -3.47
CA GLY A 67 -8.18 -5.95 -3.98
C GLY A 67 -7.32 -5.85 -5.23
N SER A 68 -7.75 -5.09 -6.25
CA SER A 68 -6.99 -4.99 -7.50
C SER A 68 -5.67 -4.26 -7.32
N TYR A 69 -5.59 -3.27 -6.42
CA TYR A 69 -4.31 -2.67 -6.06
C TYR A 69 -3.33 -3.71 -5.49
N GLY A 70 -3.81 -4.65 -4.67
CA GLY A 70 -3.01 -5.79 -4.21
C GLY A 70 -2.46 -6.63 -5.36
N LEU A 71 -3.26 -6.91 -6.38
CA LEU A 71 -2.82 -7.64 -7.59
C LEU A 71 -1.82 -6.84 -8.43
N VAL A 72 -2.06 -5.54 -8.62
CA VAL A 72 -1.14 -4.64 -9.32
C VAL A 72 0.20 -4.55 -8.59
N TRP A 73 0.19 -4.58 -7.25
CA TRP A 73 1.41 -4.64 -6.46
C TRP A 73 2.22 -5.91 -6.75
N LEU A 74 1.56 -7.08 -6.81
CA LEU A 74 2.25 -8.33 -7.15
C LEU A 74 2.86 -8.26 -8.56
N LEU A 75 2.10 -7.74 -9.54
CA LEU A 75 2.61 -7.54 -10.89
C LEU A 75 3.85 -6.62 -10.88
N LYS A 76 3.80 -5.54 -10.12
CA LYS A 76 4.91 -4.60 -9.94
C LYS A 76 6.17 -5.29 -9.40
N ASP A 77 6.04 -6.04 -8.32
CA ASP A 77 7.18 -6.71 -7.67
C ASP A 77 7.76 -7.81 -8.57
N LEU A 78 6.92 -8.49 -9.36
CA LEU A 78 7.38 -9.47 -10.36
C LEU A 78 8.12 -8.81 -11.54
N ALA A 79 7.62 -7.69 -12.05
CA ALA A 79 8.15 -7.07 -13.25
C ALA A 79 9.37 -6.15 -12.99
N PHE A 80 9.34 -5.39 -11.89
CA PHE A 80 10.37 -4.43 -11.53
C PHE A 80 10.48 -4.28 -10.00
N PRO A 81 11.05 -5.29 -9.30
CA PRO A 81 11.13 -5.31 -7.84
C PRO A 81 11.94 -4.14 -7.27
N ASP A 82 11.47 -3.52 -6.19
CA ASP A 82 12.27 -2.51 -5.48
C ASP A 82 13.34 -3.20 -4.61
N PRO A 83 14.63 -2.89 -4.81
CA PRO A 83 15.72 -3.48 -4.02
C PRO A 83 15.56 -3.29 -2.50
N LYS A 84 14.87 -2.23 -2.04
CA LYS A 84 14.60 -2.00 -0.61
C LYS A 84 13.79 -3.12 0.03
N TRP A 85 12.90 -3.76 -0.72
CA TRP A 85 12.05 -4.85 -0.20
C TRP A 85 12.73 -6.22 -0.30
N GLN A 86 13.84 -6.34 -1.02
CA GLN A 86 14.53 -7.61 -1.21
C GLN A 86 15.45 -7.98 -0.04
N VAL A 87 15.60 -7.10 0.96
CA VAL A 87 16.35 -7.38 2.19
C VAL A 87 15.69 -8.51 3.00
N ARG A 88 16.50 -9.31 3.69
CA ARG A 88 16.00 -10.38 4.56
C ARG A 88 15.73 -9.84 5.96
N VAL A 89 14.57 -10.17 6.49
CA VAL A 89 14.09 -9.74 7.81
C VAL A 89 14.00 -10.92 8.76
N THR A 90 14.17 -10.64 10.05
CA THR A 90 13.92 -11.59 11.14
C THR A 90 12.45 -12.01 11.17
N ILE A 91 12.17 -13.18 11.75
CA ILE A 91 10.79 -13.64 11.94
C ILE A 91 9.96 -12.60 12.70
N ALA A 92 10.48 -12.09 13.82
CA ALA A 92 9.79 -11.08 14.61
C ALA A 92 9.62 -9.76 13.84
N GLY A 93 10.62 -9.31 13.07
CA GLY A 93 10.50 -8.12 12.21
C GLY A 93 9.40 -8.29 11.15
N GLY A 94 9.35 -9.45 10.49
CA GLY A 94 8.30 -9.77 9.52
C GLY A 94 6.90 -9.80 10.15
N LEU A 95 6.74 -10.45 11.29
CA LEU A 95 5.46 -10.49 12.02
C LEU A 95 5.04 -9.10 12.51
N ALA A 96 5.97 -8.28 12.99
CA ALA A 96 5.69 -6.91 13.42
C ALA A 96 5.27 -6.04 12.23
N ALA A 97 5.97 -6.12 11.10
CA ALA A 97 5.60 -5.39 9.89
C ALA A 97 4.22 -5.81 9.37
N PHE A 98 3.91 -7.11 9.40
CA PHE A 98 2.57 -7.57 9.06
C PHE A 98 1.52 -7.03 10.05
N SER A 99 1.73 -7.21 11.36
CA SER A 99 0.69 -6.95 12.36
C SER A 99 0.44 -5.46 12.62
N PHE A 100 1.49 -4.63 12.59
CA PHE A 100 1.41 -3.22 12.98
C PHE A 100 1.42 -2.25 11.81
N VAL A 101 1.79 -2.70 10.60
CA VAL A 101 1.86 -1.85 9.42
C VAL A 101 0.90 -2.32 8.34
N LEU A 102 1.02 -3.57 7.87
CA LEU A 102 0.27 -4.03 6.69
C LEU A 102 -1.16 -4.50 7.01
N GLY A 103 -1.33 -5.28 8.06
CA GLY A 103 -2.61 -5.83 8.52
C GLY A 103 -3.66 -4.78 8.87
N PRO A 104 -3.31 -3.66 9.55
CA PRO A 104 -4.25 -2.59 9.85
C PRO A 104 -4.94 -2.00 8.62
N TYR A 105 -4.36 -2.07 7.41
CA TYR A 105 -5.03 -1.62 6.19
C TYR A 105 -6.31 -2.42 5.87
N TRP A 106 -6.42 -3.66 6.32
CA TRP A 106 -7.66 -4.43 6.16
C TRP A 106 -8.79 -3.96 7.07
N VAL A 107 -8.47 -3.30 8.20
CA VAL A 107 -9.49 -2.74 9.10
C VAL A 107 -10.36 -1.72 8.38
N ILE A 108 -9.76 -0.91 7.48
CA ILE A 108 -10.47 0.09 6.67
C ILE A 108 -11.60 -0.58 5.87
N GLY A 109 -11.28 -1.67 5.17
CA GLY A 109 -12.27 -2.41 4.38
C GLY A 109 -13.25 -3.18 5.24
N TRP A 110 -12.77 -3.79 6.32
CA TRP A 110 -13.62 -4.54 7.24
C TRP A 110 -14.72 -3.68 7.86
N LEU A 111 -14.45 -2.41 8.22
CA LEU A 111 -15.46 -1.51 8.78
C LEU A 111 -16.67 -1.32 7.86
N LEU A 112 -16.41 -1.15 6.56
CA LEU A 112 -17.46 -1.03 5.54
C LEU A 112 -18.14 -2.38 5.28
N LEU A 113 -17.36 -3.43 5.07
CA LEU A 113 -17.89 -4.75 4.68
C LEU A 113 -18.66 -5.44 5.80
N SER A 114 -18.30 -5.18 7.06
CA SER A 114 -19.02 -5.72 8.24
C SER A 114 -20.32 -4.97 8.55
N GLY A 115 -20.61 -3.88 7.85
CA GLY A 115 -21.77 -3.02 8.12
C GLY A 115 -21.68 -2.23 9.44
N ARG A 116 -20.52 -2.21 10.10
CA ARG A 116 -20.28 -1.39 11.29
C ARG A 116 -20.30 0.09 10.98
N VAL A 117 -19.97 0.43 9.74
CA VAL A 117 -20.05 1.77 9.20
C VAL A 117 -20.96 1.76 7.98
N VAL A 118 -21.96 2.63 7.98
CA VAL A 118 -22.76 2.95 6.79
C VAL A 118 -22.37 4.35 6.33
N PRO A 119 -21.66 4.49 5.20
CA PRO A 119 -21.18 5.79 4.75
C PRO A 119 -22.33 6.71 4.34
N THR A 120 -22.28 7.97 4.79
CA THR A 120 -23.19 9.03 4.33
C THR A 120 -22.40 10.01 3.47
N TYR A 121 -22.50 9.85 2.15
CA TYR A 121 -21.70 10.64 1.21
C TYR A 121 -22.21 12.09 1.07
N PRO A 122 -21.31 13.07 0.82
CA PRO A 122 -21.70 14.47 0.62
C PRO A 122 -22.53 14.75 -0.64
N VAL A 123 -22.52 13.83 -1.60
CA VAL A 123 -23.25 13.90 -2.88
C VAL A 123 -23.83 12.53 -3.21
N ALA A 124 -24.58 12.42 -4.33
CA ALA A 124 -25.15 11.16 -4.77
C ALA A 124 -24.09 10.05 -4.87
N GLU A 125 -24.42 8.87 -4.36
CA GLU A 125 -23.50 7.73 -4.23
C GLU A 125 -22.74 7.40 -5.54
N PRO A 126 -23.39 7.28 -6.72
CA PRO A 126 -22.67 6.97 -7.95
C PRO A 126 -21.63 8.02 -8.33
N ILE A 127 -21.90 9.31 -8.07
CA ILE A 127 -20.98 10.41 -8.35
C ILE A 127 -19.78 10.34 -7.41
N TRP A 128 -20.03 10.08 -6.13
CA TRP A 128 -18.97 9.96 -5.14
C TRP A 128 -18.05 8.77 -5.41
N LEU A 129 -18.63 7.60 -5.68
CA LEU A 129 -17.87 6.38 -6.00
C LEU A 129 -17.08 6.54 -7.31
N ALA A 130 -17.63 7.20 -8.33
CA ALA A 130 -16.88 7.51 -9.56
C ALA A 130 -15.65 8.38 -9.30
N GLY A 131 -15.76 9.38 -8.41
CA GLY A 131 -14.62 10.18 -7.96
C GLY A 131 -13.57 9.35 -7.23
N CYS A 132 -14.00 8.46 -6.32
CA CYS A 132 -13.11 7.55 -5.61
C CYS A 132 -12.35 6.62 -6.58
N VAL A 133 -13.07 6.02 -7.53
CA VAL A 133 -12.47 5.15 -8.55
C VAL A 133 -11.47 5.92 -9.40
N SER A 134 -11.83 7.12 -9.87
CA SER A 134 -10.93 7.97 -10.65
C SER A 134 -9.64 8.29 -9.89
N LEU A 135 -9.76 8.66 -8.61
CA LEU A 135 -8.62 8.93 -7.74
C LEU A 135 -7.73 7.69 -7.56
N GLY A 136 -8.33 6.52 -7.33
CA GLY A 136 -7.61 5.26 -7.16
C GLY A 136 -6.86 4.84 -8.43
N VAL A 137 -7.51 4.93 -9.59
CA VAL A 137 -6.89 4.60 -10.89
C VAL A 137 -5.71 5.52 -11.20
N LEU A 138 -5.89 6.84 -11.03
CA LEU A 138 -4.80 7.81 -11.21
C LEU A 138 -3.65 7.56 -10.23
N GLY A 139 -3.97 7.22 -8.98
CA GLY A 139 -2.98 6.88 -7.96
C GLY A 139 -2.14 5.65 -8.35
N VAL A 140 -2.79 4.59 -8.82
CA VAL A 140 -2.11 3.39 -9.34
C VAL A 140 -1.24 3.73 -10.54
N ALA A 141 -1.77 4.46 -11.52
CA ALA A 141 -1.02 4.84 -12.71
C ALA A 141 0.24 5.65 -12.36
N LEU A 142 0.12 6.64 -11.47
CA LEU A 142 1.24 7.45 -11.02
C LEU A 142 2.28 6.63 -10.24
N MET A 143 1.83 5.74 -9.36
CA MET A 143 2.71 4.86 -8.59
C MET A 143 3.50 3.91 -9.49
N ILE A 144 2.82 3.25 -10.44
CA ILE A 144 3.47 2.36 -11.41
C ILE A 144 4.43 3.13 -12.32
N ALA A 145 4.03 4.28 -12.86
CA ALA A 145 4.89 5.09 -13.71
C ALA A 145 6.17 5.54 -12.97
N ALA A 146 6.04 5.97 -11.72
CA ALA A 146 7.15 6.42 -10.89
C ALA A 146 8.13 5.29 -10.57
N ASP A 147 7.63 4.14 -10.15
CA ASP A 147 8.46 2.99 -9.77
C ASP A 147 9.10 2.32 -10.98
N ALA A 148 8.38 2.21 -12.10
CA ALA A 148 8.92 1.70 -13.36
C ALA A 148 10.03 2.61 -13.91
N GLN A 149 9.79 3.94 -13.99
CA GLN A 149 10.81 4.89 -14.40
C GLN A 149 12.04 4.78 -13.49
N LYS A 150 11.85 4.73 -12.17
CA LYS A 150 12.94 4.57 -11.22
C LYS A 150 13.73 3.28 -11.46
N TYR A 151 13.05 2.14 -11.59
CA TYR A 151 13.70 0.85 -11.75
C TYR A 151 14.49 0.76 -13.06
N PHE A 152 13.84 1.05 -14.20
CA PHE A 152 14.48 0.90 -15.50
C PHE A 152 15.58 1.95 -15.72
N THR A 153 15.37 3.21 -15.33
CA THR A 153 16.41 4.23 -15.47
C THR A 153 17.63 3.88 -14.63
N LEU A 154 17.45 3.48 -13.35
CA LEU A 154 18.59 3.14 -12.49
C LEU A 154 19.29 1.83 -12.87
N ARG A 155 18.59 0.93 -13.57
CA ARG A 155 19.19 -0.28 -14.14
C ARG A 155 20.18 0.05 -15.26
N GLU A 156 19.79 0.96 -16.16
CA GLU A 156 20.65 1.37 -17.28
C GLU A 156 21.68 2.43 -16.88
N ARG A 157 21.30 3.41 -16.04
CA ARG A 157 22.13 4.55 -15.64
C ARG A 157 21.88 4.93 -14.18
N ARG A 158 22.88 4.71 -13.32
CA ARG A 158 22.83 5.07 -11.89
C ARG A 158 23.05 6.56 -11.66
N GLN A 159 22.01 7.35 -11.91
CA GLN A 159 22.02 8.80 -11.68
C GLN A 159 20.71 9.28 -11.05
N LEU A 160 20.70 10.53 -10.59
CA LEU A 160 19.46 11.16 -10.14
C LEU A 160 18.52 11.36 -11.35
N ILE A 161 17.25 11.02 -11.17
CA ILE A 161 16.22 11.13 -12.21
C ILE A 161 15.60 12.53 -12.11
N THR A 162 15.64 13.29 -13.20
CA THR A 162 15.16 14.69 -13.26
C THR A 162 14.17 14.94 -14.41
N ASP A 163 13.68 13.87 -15.04
CA ASP A 163 12.70 13.89 -16.13
C ASP A 163 11.45 13.05 -15.79
N GLY A 164 10.51 12.95 -16.73
CA GLY A 164 9.26 12.21 -16.55
C GLY A 164 8.47 12.69 -15.33
N VAL A 165 7.93 11.76 -14.53
CA VAL A 165 7.13 12.11 -13.35
C VAL A 165 7.98 12.65 -12.20
N HIS A 166 9.26 12.27 -12.12
CA HIS A 166 10.21 12.73 -11.10
C HIS A 166 10.67 14.19 -11.33
N ARG A 167 10.37 14.79 -12.49
CA ARG A 167 10.58 16.22 -12.74
C ARG A 167 9.72 17.10 -11.84
N TYR A 168 8.49 16.69 -11.57
CA TYR A 168 7.50 17.53 -10.90
C TYR A 168 7.58 17.42 -9.38
N ILE A 169 7.77 16.20 -8.87
CA ILE A 169 7.89 15.94 -7.44
C ILE A 169 8.94 14.87 -7.17
N ARG A 170 9.58 14.92 -5.99
CA ARG A 170 10.70 14.02 -5.63
C ARG A 170 10.26 12.58 -5.34
N HIS A 171 9.00 12.37 -4.97
CA HIS A 171 8.44 11.08 -4.60
C HIS A 171 7.05 10.87 -5.23
N PRO A 172 6.96 10.75 -6.57
CA PRO A 172 5.69 10.59 -7.26
C PRO A 172 4.98 9.29 -6.92
N ASN A 173 5.73 8.24 -6.59
CA ASN A 173 5.16 7.00 -6.09
C ASN A 173 4.40 7.19 -4.78
N TYR A 174 4.92 7.99 -3.84
CA TYR A 174 4.23 8.27 -2.58
C TYR A 174 2.96 9.09 -2.79
N LEU A 175 2.96 10.06 -3.71
CA LEU A 175 1.73 10.75 -4.09
C LEU A 175 0.70 9.77 -4.64
N GLY A 176 1.11 8.86 -5.54
CA GLY A 176 0.24 7.82 -6.06
C GLY A 176 -0.34 6.93 -4.96
N GLU A 177 0.48 6.48 -4.02
CA GLU A 177 0.02 5.71 -2.87
C GLU A 177 -0.95 6.49 -1.97
N MET A 178 -0.70 7.77 -1.70
CA MET A 178 -1.63 8.62 -0.95
C MET A 178 -2.99 8.75 -1.66
N MET A 179 -3.01 8.86 -2.99
CA MET A 179 -4.25 8.87 -3.77
C MET A 179 -5.01 7.53 -3.68
N ILE A 180 -4.28 6.41 -3.72
CA ILE A 180 -4.86 5.06 -3.58
C ILE A 180 -5.49 4.88 -2.19
N TYR A 181 -4.74 5.12 -1.12
CA TYR A 181 -5.31 4.97 0.23
C TYR A 181 -6.36 6.04 0.54
N GLY A 182 -6.22 7.23 -0.04
CA GLY A 182 -7.24 8.27 -0.02
C GLY A 182 -8.55 7.80 -0.65
N SER A 183 -8.51 7.13 -1.80
CA SER A 183 -9.74 6.59 -2.41
C SER A 183 -10.42 5.54 -1.52
N PHE A 184 -9.64 4.69 -0.85
CA PHE A 184 -10.20 3.70 0.08
C PHE A 184 -10.89 4.39 1.26
N ALA A 185 -10.24 5.40 1.84
CA ALA A 185 -10.80 6.19 2.94
C ALA A 185 -12.07 6.93 2.50
N LEU A 186 -12.13 7.45 1.28
CA LEU A 186 -13.30 8.14 0.73
C LEU A 186 -14.48 7.19 0.45
N VAL A 187 -14.23 5.93 0.06
CA VAL A 187 -15.31 4.94 -0.10
C VAL A 187 -15.91 4.57 1.26
N VAL A 188 -15.07 4.35 2.27
CA VAL A 188 -15.52 4.02 3.64
C VAL A 188 -16.14 5.24 4.33
N TRP A 189 -15.65 6.44 3.99
CA TRP A 189 -16.11 7.74 4.46
C TRP A 189 -16.39 7.78 5.97
N HIS A 190 -15.36 7.44 6.75
CA HIS A 190 -15.47 7.34 8.20
C HIS A 190 -14.18 7.74 8.91
N TRP A 191 -14.34 8.47 10.01
CA TRP A 191 -13.33 9.03 10.90
C TRP A 191 -12.77 8.09 11.98
N ILE A 192 -13.56 7.14 12.50
CA ILE A 192 -13.30 6.27 13.68
C ILE A 192 -13.03 7.08 14.97
N PRO A 193 -13.90 6.99 16.01
CA PRO A 193 -14.23 5.74 16.72
C PRO A 193 -15.72 5.39 16.79
N ALA A 194 -16.03 4.12 16.49
CA ALA A 194 -17.29 3.41 16.75
C ALA A 194 -16.99 1.90 16.89
#